data_AF-A0A3B9ZG16-F1
#
_entry.id   AF-A0A3B9ZG16-F1
#
_cell.length_a   1.000
_cell.length_b   1.000
_cell.length_c   1.000
_cell.angle_alpha   90.00
_cell.angle_beta   90.00
_cell.angle_gamma   90.00
#
_symmetry.space_group_name_H-M   'P 1'
#
loop_
_entity.id
_entity.type
_entity.pdbx_description
1 polymer ?
#
loop_
_entity_poly.entity_id
_entity_poly.type
_entity_poly.pdbx_seq_one_letter_code
_entity_poly.pdbx_strand_id
1 'polypeptide(L)'
;LGLYSSFFYEKRWHDSSQAFWDVRDLKAQSLVAVGHWPWASLTQIWDIRLLDERKIVIKMVRESRGPIIVEKWQTCLMLSSRYRQWFVSGQEYGRFPKDFNEHDGLCWDKLWSGQGSYRIGVKKYGLGMGFLCKAYLPEVVLECPSRSNAVGMNILNTDNLYEARILQCGLEACGKTDSAQQELLIKISP
;
A
#
# COMPACT_ATOMS: atom_id res chain seq x y z
N LEU A 1 -6.34 -4.76 -8.02
CA LEU A 1 -5.34 -5.24 -7.03
C LEU A 1 -4.02 -4.61 -7.41
N GLY A 2 -3.38 -3.90 -6.49
CA GLY A 2 -2.14 -3.21 -6.84
C GLY A 2 -1.49 -2.53 -5.65
N LEU A 3 -0.18 -2.36 -5.78
CA LEU A 3 0.61 -1.47 -4.92
C LEU A 3 0.54 -0.07 -5.51
N TYR A 4 0.26 0.93 -4.68
CA TYR A 4 0.38 2.32 -5.09
C TYR A 4 0.89 3.17 -3.93
N SER A 5 1.49 4.30 -4.28
CA SER A 5 1.90 5.32 -3.34
C SER A 5 1.03 6.55 -3.58
N SER A 6 0.63 7.25 -2.52
CA SER A 6 -0.08 8.52 -2.65
C SER A 6 0.42 9.54 -1.63
N PHE A 7 0.28 10.81 -1.98
CA PHE A 7 0.71 11.91 -1.15
C PHE A 7 -0.27 13.07 -1.24
N PHE A 8 -0.37 13.84 -0.15
CA PHE A 8 -1.24 14.99 -0.06
C PHE A 8 -0.41 16.26 -0.24
N TYR A 9 -0.72 17.01 -1.31
CA TYR A 9 -0.02 18.22 -1.72
C TYR A 9 -1.04 19.21 -2.30
N GLU A 10 -0.90 20.50 -1.99
CA GLU A 10 -1.82 21.55 -2.45
C GLU A 10 -3.31 21.22 -2.22
N LYS A 11 -3.65 20.70 -1.02
CA LYS A 11 -5.02 20.35 -0.61
C LYS A 11 -5.68 19.21 -1.40
N ARG A 12 -4.91 18.39 -2.11
CA ARG A 12 -5.43 17.25 -2.89
C ARG A 12 -4.52 16.03 -2.75
N TRP A 13 -5.13 14.85 -2.90
CA TRP A 13 -4.40 13.60 -3.01
C TRP A 13 -3.90 13.41 -4.44
N HIS A 14 -2.62 13.06 -4.55
CA HIS A 14 -1.98 12.59 -5.77
C HIS A 14 -1.49 11.17 -5.55
N ASP A 15 -1.53 10.35 -6.58
CA ASP A 15 -1.07 8.97 -6.51
C ASP A 15 -0.11 8.59 -7.64
N SER A 16 0.53 7.44 -7.48
CA SER A 16 1.54 6.90 -8.41
C SER A 16 1.03 6.66 -9.83
N SER A 17 -0.27 6.57 -10.08
CA SER A 17 -0.79 6.48 -11.45
C SER A 17 -0.57 7.76 -12.26
N GLN A 18 -0.38 8.91 -11.59
CA GLN A 18 -0.16 10.22 -12.21
C GLN A 18 1.32 10.49 -12.55
N ALA A 19 2.23 9.59 -12.16
CA ALA A 19 3.65 9.74 -12.42
C ALA A 19 4.02 9.25 -13.83
N PHE A 20 5.06 9.85 -14.41
CA PHE A 20 5.73 9.31 -15.58
C PHE A 20 6.73 8.26 -15.13
N TRP A 21 6.48 6.99 -15.50
CA TRP A 21 7.29 5.86 -15.06
C TRP A 21 8.32 5.43 -16.11
N ASP A 22 9.54 5.20 -15.64
CA ASP A 22 10.64 4.61 -16.40
C ASP A 22 11.11 3.33 -15.68
N VAL A 23 11.05 2.19 -16.36
CA VAL A 23 11.45 0.89 -15.80
C VAL A 23 12.87 0.58 -16.29
N ARG A 24 13.84 0.58 -15.38
CA ARG A 24 15.28 0.58 -15.74
C ARG A 24 16.00 -0.75 -15.57
N ASP A 25 15.61 -1.58 -14.61
CA ASP A 25 16.34 -2.82 -14.28
C ASP A 25 15.36 -3.98 -14.06
N LEU A 26 14.74 -4.44 -15.15
CA LEU A 26 13.79 -5.56 -15.14
C LEU A 26 14.55 -6.90 -15.23
N LYS A 27 14.49 -7.66 -14.15
CA LYS A 27 15.03 -9.02 -14.03
C LYS A 27 13.92 -9.98 -13.63
N ALA A 28 14.21 -11.28 -13.66
CA ALA A 28 13.23 -12.32 -13.32
C ALA A 28 12.59 -12.16 -11.93
N GLN A 29 13.32 -11.62 -10.95
CA GLN A 29 12.88 -11.49 -9.55
C GLN A 29 12.98 -10.06 -9.00
N SER A 30 13.30 -9.08 -9.84
CA SER A 30 13.40 -7.69 -9.39
C SER A 30 13.07 -6.72 -10.49
N LEU A 31 12.56 -5.55 -10.11
CA LEU A 31 12.43 -4.41 -11.00
C LEU A 31 12.77 -3.12 -10.27
N VAL A 32 13.42 -2.20 -10.99
CA VAL A 32 13.55 -0.81 -10.56
C VAL A 32 12.69 0.07 -11.46
N ALA A 33 11.74 0.78 -10.86
CA ALA A 33 10.87 1.74 -11.54
C ALA A 33 11.09 3.14 -10.96
N VAL A 34 11.23 4.14 -11.82
CA VAL A 34 11.44 5.54 -11.44
C VAL A 34 10.24 6.36 -11.90
N GLY A 35 9.47 6.88 -10.95
CA GLY A 35 8.31 7.71 -11.18
C GLY A 35 8.66 9.18 -10.99
N HIS A 36 8.31 10.00 -11.98
CA HIS A 36 8.54 11.44 -11.94
C HIS A 36 7.22 12.21 -11.98
N TRP A 37 7.08 13.21 -11.12
CA TRP A 37 6.02 14.22 -11.18
C TRP A 37 6.66 15.57 -11.53
N PRO A 38 6.70 15.93 -12.84
CA PRO A 38 7.35 17.17 -13.29
C PRO A 38 6.79 18.42 -12.62
N TRP A 39 5.47 18.46 -12.40
CA TRP A 39 4.79 19.60 -11.77
C TRP A 39 5.14 19.79 -10.28
N ALA A 40 5.70 18.77 -9.62
CA ALA A 40 6.09 18.80 -8.21
C ALA A 40 7.61 18.72 -7.99
N SER A 41 8.42 18.62 -9.06
CA SER A 41 9.86 18.32 -8.98
C SER A 41 10.18 17.14 -8.07
N LEU A 42 9.29 16.15 -8.06
CA LEU A 42 9.31 14.99 -7.17
C LEU A 42 9.63 13.73 -7.97
N THR A 43 10.54 12.93 -7.43
CA THR A 43 10.90 11.62 -7.96
C THR A 43 10.69 10.56 -6.88
N GLN A 44 10.16 9.41 -7.29
CA GLN A 44 10.05 8.23 -6.45
C GLN A 44 10.68 7.04 -7.17
N ILE A 45 11.59 6.36 -6.49
CA ILE A 45 12.29 5.18 -7.01
C ILE A 45 11.78 3.97 -6.25
N TRP A 46 11.23 2.99 -6.97
CA TRP A 46 10.75 1.73 -6.44
C TRP A 46 11.72 0.62 -6.83
N ASP A 47 12.40 0.05 -5.85
CA ASP A 47 13.18 -1.19 -5.99
C ASP A 47 12.35 -2.33 -5.39
N ILE A 48 11.73 -3.11 -6.28
CA ILE A 48 10.85 -4.22 -5.93
C ILE A 48 11.62 -5.51 -6.15
N ARG A 49 11.65 -6.37 -5.14
CA ARG A 49 12.34 -7.67 -5.19
C ARG A 49 11.45 -8.78 -4.65
N LEU A 50 11.39 -9.88 -5.39
CA LEU A 50 10.85 -11.14 -4.91
C LEU A 50 11.97 -11.85 -4.13
N LEU A 51 11.80 -12.03 -2.82
CA LEU A 51 12.77 -12.77 -2.00
C LEU A 51 12.59 -14.29 -2.13
N ASP A 52 11.35 -14.72 -2.28
CA ASP A 52 10.92 -16.09 -2.53
C ASP A 52 9.50 -16.05 -3.14
N GLU A 53 8.90 -17.21 -3.46
CA GLU A 53 7.57 -17.32 -4.06
C GLU A 53 6.43 -16.61 -3.30
N ARG A 54 6.68 -16.19 -2.05
CA ARG A 54 5.69 -15.70 -1.10
C ARG A 54 6.06 -14.37 -0.45
N LYS A 55 7.22 -13.79 -0.77
CA LYS A 55 7.71 -12.57 -0.13
C LYS A 55 8.17 -11.55 -1.15
N ILE A 56 7.57 -10.37 -1.11
CA ILE A 56 7.95 -9.21 -1.91
C ILE A 56 8.48 -8.14 -0.96
N VAL A 57 9.70 -7.68 -1.20
CA VAL A 57 10.25 -6.48 -0.56
C VAL A 57 10.18 -5.33 -1.55
N ILE A 58 9.69 -4.19 -1.07
CA ILE A 58 9.66 -2.95 -1.83
C ILE A 58 10.45 -1.91 -1.05
N LYS A 59 11.52 -1.40 -1.64
CA LYS A 59 12.23 -0.22 -1.14
C LYS A 59 11.80 0.98 -1.97
N MET A 60 11.30 2.00 -1.30
CA MET A 60 10.89 3.26 -1.93
C MET A 60 11.79 4.38 -1.45
N VAL A 61 12.47 5.02 -2.38
CA VAL A 61 13.23 6.23 -2.15
C VAL A 61 12.47 7.40 -2.77
N ARG A 62 12.46 8.53 -2.08
CA ARG A 62 11.83 9.77 -2.53
C ARG A 62 12.89 10.85 -2.59
N GLU A 63 12.86 11.62 -3.66
CA GLU A 63 13.77 12.74 -3.89
C GLU A 63 12.99 13.94 -4.39
N SER A 64 13.20 15.11 -3.79
CA SER A 64 12.70 16.38 -4.30
C SER A 64 13.86 17.26 -4.77
N ARG A 65 13.72 17.87 -5.95
CA ARG A 65 14.66 18.87 -6.48
C ARG A 65 14.03 20.26 -6.39
N GLY A 66 13.65 20.64 -5.17
CA GLY A 66 13.01 21.92 -4.88
C GLY A 66 12.15 21.87 -3.61
N PRO A 67 11.77 23.03 -3.06
CA PRO A 67 10.99 23.13 -1.84
C PRO A 67 9.55 22.67 -2.05
N ILE A 68 9.32 21.36 -1.95
CA ILE A 68 7.99 20.78 -1.84
C ILE A 68 7.69 20.48 -0.36
N ILE A 69 6.50 20.83 0.09
CA ILE A 69 6.00 20.45 1.41
C ILE A 69 4.89 19.44 1.16
N VAL A 70 5.19 18.17 1.42
CA VAL A 70 4.18 17.12 1.37
C VAL A 70 3.64 16.90 2.77
N GLU A 71 2.34 17.15 2.96
CA GLU A 71 1.71 17.07 4.29
C GLU A 71 1.57 15.63 4.78
N LYS A 72 1.25 14.71 3.85
CA LYS A 72 1.04 13.29 4.16
C LYS A 72 1.55 12.43 3.03
N TRP A 73 2.13 11.31 3.39
CA TRP A 73 2.53 10.28 2.43
C TRP A 73 2.04 8.92 2.92
N GLN A 74 1.58 8.09 1.99
CA GLN A 74 1.13 6.75 2.29
C GLN A 74 1.45 5.79 1.15
N THR A 75 1.75 4.56 1.52
CA THR A 75 1.84 3.44 0.58
C THR A 75 0.73 2.47 0.90
N CYS A 76 0.01 2.06 -0.13
CA CYS A 76 -1.21 1.29 -0.03
C CYS A 76 -1.10 0.01 -0.85
N LEU A 77 -1.53 -1.09 -0.26
CA LEU A 77 -1.80 -2.34 -0.95
C LEU A 77 -3.31 -2.49 -1.11
N MET A 78 -3.78 -2.33 -2.36
CA MET A 78 -5.18 -2.46 -2.72
C MET A 78 -5.51 -3.93 -3.05
N LEU A 79 -6.43 -4.50 -2.28
CA LEU A 79 -6.81 -5.90 -2.27
C LEU A 79 -8.27 -6.09 -2.72
N SER A 80 -8.62 -7.30 -3.14
CA SER A 80 -9.97 -7.62 -3.60
C SER A 80 -11.04 -7.40 -2.51
N SER A 81 -12.19 -6.84 -2.87
CA SER A 81 -13.42 -6.80 -2.05
C SER A 81 -13.83 -8.14 -1.46
N ARG A 82 -13.40 -9.25 -2.06
CA ARG A 82 -13.73 -10.61 -1.60
C ARG A 82 -13.09 -10.96 -0.26
N TYR A 83 -12.04 -10.27 0.17
CA TYR A 83 -11.53 -10.41 1.53
C TYR A 83 -12.60 -9.97 2.54
N ARG A 84 -12.88 -10.84 3.51
CA ARG A 84 -13.93 -10.64 4.52
C ARG A 84 -13.40 -10.36 5.91
N GLN A 85 -12.13 -10.68 6.16
CA GLN A 85 -11.53 -10.59 7.49
C GLN A 85 -10.16 -9.94 7.40
N TRP A 86 -9.87 -9.13 8.41
CA TRP A 86 -8.59 -8.47 8.61
C TRP A 86 -8.06 -8.77 10.01
N PHE A 87 -6.76 -8.56 10.19
CA PHE A 87 -6.11 -8.75 11.48
C PHE A 87 -4.92 -7.82 11.68
N VAL A 88 -4.58 -7.62 12.94
CA VAL A 88 -3.36 -7.00 13.44
C VAL A 88 -2.63 -8.07 14.26
N SER A 89 -1.40 -8.38 13.88
CA SER A 89 -0.65 -9.49 14.47
C SER A 89 -0.56 -9.38 15.99
N GLY A 90 -1.09 -10.37 16.71
CA GLY A 90 -1.01 -10.47 18.17
C GLY A 90 -1.91 -9.51 18.95
N GLN A 91 -2.85 -8.82 18.29
CA GLN A 91 -3.72 -7.85 18.96
C GLN A 91 -5.18 -8.01 18.57
N GLU A 92 -5.54 -7.52 17.39
CA GLU A 92 -6.94 -7.34 16.98
C GLU A 92 -7.27 -8.10 15.72
N TYR A 93 -8.54 -8.40 15.55
CA TYR A 93 -9.09 -8.95 14.32
C TYR A 93 -10.49 -8.39 14.09
N GLY A 94 -10.90 -8.34 12.84
CA GLY A 94 -12.21 -7.83 12.49
C GLY A 94 -12.70 -8.34 11.15
N ARG A 95 -13.89 -7.85 10.77
CA ARG A 95 -14.52 -8.13 9.49
C ARG A 95 -14.59 -6.85 8.68
N PHE A 96 -14.44 -6.99 7.37
CA PHE A 96 -14.80 -5.91 6.47
C PHE A 96 -16.33 -5.83 6.37
N PRO A 97 -16.89 -4.61 6.28
CA PRO A 97 -18.29 -4.42 5.89
C PRO A 97 -18.62 -5.18 4.60
N LYS A 98 -19.86 -5.67 4.50
CA LYS A 98 -20.33 -6.31 3.27
C LYS A 98 -20.45 -5.28 2.15
N ASP A 99 -21.03 -4.14 2.51
CA ASP A 99 -21.32 -3.04 1.62
C ASP A 99 -20.17 -2.01 1.65
N PHE A 100 -20.09 -1.22 0.60
CA PHE A 100 -19.17 -0.11 0.50
C PHE A 100 -19.94 1.19 0.70
N ASN A 101 -19.28 2.20 1.28
CA ASN A 101 -19.92 3.50 1.44
C ASN A 101 -20.12 4.18 0.06
N GLU A 102 -21.06 5.13 0.00
CA GLU A 102 -21.43 5.86 -1.23
C GLU A 102 -20.69 7.21 -1.33
N HIS A 103 -19.44 7.28 -0.85
CA HIS A 103 -18.69 8.54 -0.80
C HIS A 103 -17.84 8.81 -2.05
N ASP A 104 -18.02 8.05 -3.14
CA ASP A 104 -17.49 8.32 -4.50
C ASP A 104 -16.02 8.82 -4.55
N GLY A 105 -15.10 8.19 -3.81
CA GLY A 105 -13.68 8.53 -3.80
C GLY A 105 -13.26 9.60 -2.78
N LEU A 106 -14.21 10.18 -2.04
CA LEU A 106 -13.96 11.30 -1.13
C LEU A 106 -13.55 10.84 0.28
N CYS A 107 -14.05 9.70 0.74
CA CYS A 107 -13.79 9.22 2.10
C CYS A 107 -13.87 7.69 2.18
N TRP A 108 -12.76 7.06 2.53
CA TRP A 108 -12.71 5.62 2.79
C TRP A 108 -12.87 5.33 4.29
N ASP A 109 -13.59 4.26 4.62
CA ASP A 109 -13.79 3.88 6.02
C ASP A 109 -12.49 3.35 6.59
N LYS A 110 -12.03 4.01 7.65
CA LYS A 110 -10.89 3.57 8.43
C LYS A 110 -11.37 2.62 9.52
N LEU A 111 -11.17 1.32 9.30
CA LEU A 111 -11.61 0.28 10.22
C LEU A 111 -10.67 0.11 11.41
N TRP A 112 -9.38 0.37 11.19
CA TRP A 112 -8.37 0.29 12.25
C TRP A 112 -7.16 1.19 11.93
N SER A 113 -6.52 1.70 12.98
CA SER A 113 -5.27 2.47 12.92
C SER A 113 -4.36 2.15 14.10
N GLY A 114 -3.06 2.08 13.85
CA GLY A 114 -2.04 1.94 14.89
C GLY A 114 -0.67 2.47 14.44
N GLN A 115 0.33 2.30 15.29
CA GLN A 115 1.72 2.71 15.04
C GLN A 115 2.37 1.95 13.86
N GLY A 116 3.41 2.54 13.26
CA GLY A 116 4.09 2.01 12.07
C GLY A 116 4.77 0.65 12.24
N SER A 117 5.01 0.21 13.49
CA SER A 117 5.63 -1.09 13.81
C SER A 117 4.67 -2.28 13.75
N TYR A 118 3.36 -2.04 13.64
CA TYR A 118 2.39 -3.13 13.55
C TYR A 118 2.48 -3.88 12.22
N ARG A 119 2.06 -5.15 12.27
CA ARG A 119 1.88 -5.99 11.08
C ARG A 119 0.39 -6.19 10.88
N ILE A 120 -0.10 -5.74 9.74
CA ILE A 120 -1.53 -5.80 9.39
C ILE A 120 -1.73 -6.75 8.22
N GLY A 121 -2.89 -7.39 8.16
CA GLY A 121 -3.15 -8.35 7.10
C GLY A 121 -4.62 -8.63 6.87
N VAL A 122 -4.88 -9.37 5.79
CA VAL A 122 -6.19 -9.94 5.48
C VAL A 122 -6.09 -11.45 5.50
N LYS A 123 -7.12 -12.10 6.04
CA LYS A 123 -7.17 -13.57 6.09
C LYS A 123 -7.54 -14.14 4.73
N LYS A 124 -7.02 -15.33 4.47
CA LYS A 124 -7.36 -16.16 3.31
C LYS A 124 -8.87 -16.34 3.14
N TYR A 125 -9.33 -16.36 1.89
CA TYR A 125 -10.75 -16.48 1.54
C TYR A 125 -10.96 -17.45 0.39
N GLY A 126 -11.89 -18.38 0.51
CA GLY A 126 -12.27 -19.30 -0.57
C GLY A 126 -13.78 -19.47 -0.64
N LEU A 127 -14.34 -19.45 -1.86
CA LEU A 127 -15.68 -19.99 -2.09
C LEU A 127 -15.54 -21.50 -2.26
N GLY A 128 -16.07 -22.27 -1.30
CA GLY A 128 -16.23 -23.70 -1.45
C GLY A 128 -17.53 -24.02 -2.17
N MET A 129 -17.48 -24.32 -3.46
CA MET A 129 -18.46 -25.19 -4.12
C MET A 129 -17.77 -25.98 -5.25
N GLY A 130 -17.80 -27.32 -5.12
CA GLY A 130 -17.45 -28.26 -6.18
C GLY A 130 -15.96 -28.49 -6.44
N PHE A 131 -15.64 -29.70 -6.87
CA PHE A 131 -14.30 -30.23 -7.13
C PHE A 131 -13.48 -29.50 -8.22
N LEU A 132 -13.98 -28.42 -8.85
CA LEU A 132 -13.41 -27.93 -10.10
C LEU A 132 -13.02 -26.45 -10.19
N CYS A 133 -13.35 -25.54 -9.27
CA CYS A 133 -12.81 -24.16 -9.31
C CYS A 133 -12.75 -23.50 -7.93
N LYS A 134 -11.67 -23.72 -7.17
CA LYS A 134 -11.40 -22.99 -5.93
C LYS A 134 -10.72 -21.65 -6.24
N ALA A 135 -11.49 -20.62 -6.57
CA ALA A 135 -10.95 -19.25 -6.56
C ALA A 135 -10.62 -18.87 -5.12
N TYR A 136 -9.37 -19.12 -4.74
CA TYR A 136 -8.83 -18.89 -3.40
C TYR A 136 -7.99 -17.61 -3.39
N LEU A 137 -8.25 -16.76 -2.40
CA LEU A 137 -7.42 -15.60 -2.10
C LEU A 137 -6.51 -15.95 -0.92
N PRO A 138 -5.19 -15.73 -1.04
CA PRO A 138 -4.24 -16.05 0.01
C PRO A 138 -4.39 -15.12 1.21
N GLU A 139 -3.80 -15.48 2.34
CA GLU A 139 -3.55 -14.48 3.38
C GLU A 139 -2.46 -13.52 2.90
N VAL A 140 -2.66 -12.22 3.12
CA VAL A 140 -1.69 -11.18 2.74
C VAL A 140 -1.36 -10.35 3.97
N VAL A 141 -0.07 -10.17 4.24
CA VAL A 141 0.44 -9.39 5.36
C VAL A 141 1.32 -8.28 4.84
N LEU A 142 1.09 -7.06 5.33
CA LEU A 142 1.93 -5.90 5.14
C LEU A 142 2.68 -5.62 6.44
N GLU A 143 3.99 -5.49 6.35
CA GLU A 143 4.84 -5.03 7.44
C GLU A 143 5.85 -3.98 6.96
N CYS A 144 6.18 -3.05 7.85
CA CYS A 144 7.22 -2.07 7.65
C CYS A 144 8.34 -2.37 8.66
N PRO A 145 9.51 -2.88 8.22
CA PRO A 145 10.60 -3.22 9.12
C PRO A 145 11.05 -2.00 9.93
N SER A 146 11.48 -2.19 11.19
CA SER A 146 11.73 -1.15 12.21
C SER A 146 12.70 -0.03 11.83
N ARG A 147 13.36 -0.10 10.67
CA ARG A 147 14.27 0.93 10.12
C ARG A 147 13.59 1.90 9.16
N SER A 148 12.27 1.81 8.96
CA SER A 148 11.49 2.69 8.10
C SER A 148 10.88 3.88 8.86
N ASN A 149 10.73 5.02 8.19
CA ASN A 149 10.06 6.22 8.73
C ASN A 149 8.51 6.10 8.73
N ALA A 150 7.99 4.92 9.07
CA ALA A 150 6.56 4.64 9.11
C ALA A 150 5.94 5.22 10.38
N VAL A 151 4.95 6.08 10.22
CA VAL A 151 4.22 6.70 11.34
C VAL A 151 3.02 5.88 11.78
N GLY A 152 2.42 5.12 10.86
CA GLY A 152 1.20 4.40 11.17
C GLY A 152 0.83 3.34 10.15
N MET A 153 0.00 2.41 10.60
CA MET A 153 -0.59 1.33 9.82
C MET A 153 -2.11 1.46 9.89
N ASN A 154 -2.78 1.29 8.75
CA ASN A 154 -4.22 1.40 8.67
C ASN A 154 -4.85 0.25 7.88
N ILE A 155 -6.03 -0.17 8.31
CA ILE A 155 -6.89 -1.08 7.57
C ILE A 155 -8.10 -0.28 7.10
N LEU A 156 -8.27 -0.16 5.79
CA LEU A 156 -9.33 0.65 5.20
C LEU A 156 -10.25 -0.19 4.35
N ASN A 157 -11.49 0.29 4.26
CA ASN A 157 -12.50 -0.14 3.32
C ASN A 157 -12.77 1.03 2.37
N THR A 158 -12.69 0.81 1.05
CA THR A 158 -12.98 1.91 0.11
C THR A 158 -14.48 2.17 0.02
N ASP A 159 -14.87 3.01 -0.94
CA ASP A 159 -16.23 3.23 -1.41
C ASP A 159 -16.63 2.23 -2.53
N ASN A 160 -17.84 2.42 -3.03
CA ASN A 160 -18.45 1.72 -4.17
C ASN A 160 -17.75 1.97 -5.53
N LEU A 161 -16.91 3.01 -5.66
CA LEU A 161 -16.18 3.30 -6.88
C LEU A 161 -14.97 2.36 -7.02
N TYR A 162 -14.24 2.16 -5.91
CA TYR A 162 -13.03 1.34 -5.90
C TYR A 162 -13.27 -0.12 -5.51
N GLU A 163 -14.30 -0.40 -4.70
CA GLU A 163 -14.66 -1.74 -4.21
C GLU A 163 -13.45 -2.60 -3.77
N ALA A 164 -12.63 -2.06 -2.87
CA ALA A 164 -11.38 -2.67 -2.46
C ALA A 164 -11.17 -2.65 -0.94
N ARG A 165 -10.27 -3.53 -0.48
CA ARG A 165 -9.73 -3.50 0.88
C ARG A 165 -8.32 -2.97 0.84
N ILE A 166 -7.94 -2.10 1.77
CA ILE A 166 -6.60 -1.49 1.77
C ILE A 166 -5.85 -1.89 3.03
N LEU A 167 -4.61 -2.36 2.84
CA LEU A 167 -3.57 -2.32 3.88
C LEU A 167 -2.68 -1.12 3.58
N GLN A 168 -2.57 -0.19 4.51
CA GLN A 168 -1.87 1.08 4.30
C GLN A 168 -0.77 1.27 5.33
N CYS A 169 0.39 1.74 4.87
CA CYS A 169 1.46 2.27 5.69
C CYS A 169 1.59 3.78 5.45
N GLY A 170 1.33 4.59 6.48
CA GLY A 170 1.59 6.02 6.49
C GLY A 170 3.06 6.32 6.80
N LEU A 171 3.57 7.41 6.24
CA LEU A 171 4.94 7.89 6.41
C LEU A 171 4.95 9.33 6.94
N GLU A 172 6.05 9.72 7.56
CA GLU A 172 6.28 11.12 7.92
C GLU A 172 6.25 12.02 6.67
N ALA A 173 5.81 13.26 6.89
CA ALA A 173 5.86 14.35 5.92
C ALA A 173 7.32 14.56 5.46
N CYS A 174 7.50 14.91 4.19
CA CYS A 174 8.82 15.26 3.63
C CYS A 174 8.94 16.79 3.61
N GLY A 175 10.05 17.32 4.15
CA GLY A 175 10.39 18.74 4.11
C GLY A 175 11.02 19.17 2.79
N LYS A 176 11.39 20.46 2.73
CA LYS A 176 11.76 21.21 1.51
C LYS A 176 12.92 20.60 0.69
N THR A 177 13.77 19.76 1.25
CA THR A 177 14.88 19.10 0.55
C THR A 177 15.27 17.83 1.30
N ASP A 178 14.39 16.83 1.31
CA ASP A 178 14.61 15.59 2.05
C ASP A 178 14.62 14.38 1.12
N SER A 179 15.66 13.55 1.26
CA SER A 179 15.65 12.18 0.75
C SER A 179 15.11 11.26 1.85
N ALA A 180 13.98 10.60 1.60
CA ALA A 180 13.37 9.71 2.59
C ALA A 180 13.17 8.31 2.02
N GLN A 181 13.63 7.31 2.77
CA GLN A 181 13.52 5.91 2.40
C GLN A 181 12.44 5.19 3.22
N GLN A 182 11.72 4.31 2.55
CA GLN A 182 10.81 3.34 3.15
C GLN A 182 11.17 1.95 2.64
N GLU A 183 11.00 0.95 3.49
CA GLU A 183 11.02 -0.45 3.10
C GLU A 183 9.72 -1.10 3.55
N LEU A 184 9.07 -1.85 2.66
CA LEU A 184 7.88 -2.63 2.94
C LEU A 184 8.16 -4.08 2.62
N LEU A 185 7.60 -4.98 3.43
CA LEU A 185 7.59 -6.41 3.17
C LEU A 185 6.15 -6.89 3.10
N ILE A 186 5.81 -7.48 1.96
CA ILE A 186 4.53 -8.14 1.70
C ILE A 186 4.76 -9.64 1.78
N LYS A 187 4.03 -10.32 2.67
CA LYS A 187 4.04 -11.78 2.80
C LYS A 187 2.71 -12.35 2.32
N ILE A 188 2.78 -13.43 1.55
CA ILE A 188 1.63 -14.12 0.97
C ILE A 188 1.62 -15.56 1.46
N SER A 189 0.55 -15.98 2.13
CA SER A 189 0.43 -17.35 2.67
C SER A 189 -0.80 -18.07 2.08
N PRO A 190 -0.71 -19.38 1.80
CA PRO A 190 -1.83 -20.18 1.29
C PRO A 190 -2.91 -20.51 2.34
#